data_AF-A0A961ISN6-F1
#
_entry.id   AF-A0A961ISN6-F1
#
_cell.length_a   1.000
_cell.length_b   1.000
_cell.length_c   1.000
_cell.angle_alpha   90.00
_cell.angle_beta   90.00
_cell.angle_gamma   90.00
#
_symmetry.space_group_name_H-M   'P 1'
#
loop_
_entity.id
_entity.type
_entity.pdbx_description
1 polymer ?
#
loop_
_entity_poly.entity_id
_entity_poly.type
_entity_poly.pdbx_seq_one_letter_code
_entity_poly.pdbx_strand_id
1 'polypeptide(L)'
;SLKFGSADDTAVAVDVDDLIRAINFPENAEDEAGFEALRRTLVDRRIATLIQAAQDVLTLLSQDGIYMDDLNPAPAAPEVWRRFAGGERGTTVAALGGISDRSSLALSAGRMKSDPAFRDAALHFLRRFDEVLSGFEPRMADTQVTRFATTRTARAFMLLARVTGTFD
;
A
#
# COMPACT_ATOMS: atom_id res chain seq x y z
N SER A 1 -46.02 -12.21 -7.61
CA SER A 1 -44.79 -11.92 -6.84
C SER A 1 -43.57 -12.39 -7.61
N LEU A 2 -42.90 -11.48 -8.31
CA LEU A 2 -41.63 -11.77 -8.98
C LEU A 2 -40.51 -11.55 -7.95
N LYS A 3 -39.88 -12.63 -7.50
CA LYS A 3 -38.64 -12.56 -6.75
C LYS A 3 -37.52 -12.31 -7.75
N PHE A 4 -37.00 -11.08 -7.78
CA PHE A 4 -35.66 -10.84 -8.30
C PHE A 4 -34.69 -11.50 -7.33
N GLY A 5 -34.08 -12.62 -7.73
CA GLY A 5 -32.86 -13.07 -7.10
C GLY A 5 -31.83 -11.96 -7.33
N SER A 6 -31.45 -11.27 -6.26
CA SER A 6 -30.21 -10.50 -6.24
C SER A 6 -29.10 -11.46 -6.69
N ALA A 7 -28.42 -11.10 -7.77
CA ALA A 7 -27.18 -11.74 -8.16
C ALA A 7 -26.21 -11.57 -6.99
N ASP A 8 -26.15 -12.60 -6.15
CA ASP A 8 -25.22 -12.66 -5.03
C ASP A 8 -23.84 -12.89 -5.64
N ASP A 9 -23.22 -11.76 -5.94
CA ASP A 9 -21.81 -11.40 -5.82
C ASP A 9 -20.90 -12.56 -5.36
N THR A 10 -20.70 -13.54 -6.23
CA THR A 10 -19.58 -14.49 -6.11
C THR A 10 -18.32 -13.81 -6.62
N ALA A 11 -17.98 -12.65 -6.05
CA ALA A 11 -16.65 -12.11 -6.19
C ALA A 11 -15.69 -13.14 -5.60
N VAL A 12 -14.91 -13.79 -6.46
CA VAL A 12 -13.85 -14.71 -6.04
C VAL A 12 -12.97 -13.93 -5.07
N ALA A 13 -12.95 -14.38 -3.81
CA ALA A 13 -12.16 -13.74 -2.78
C ALA A 13 -10.69 -13.81 -3.20
N VAL A 14 -10.08 -12.64 -3.45
CA VAL A 14 -8.67 -12.54 -3.84
C VAL A 14 -7.80 -13.18 -2.76
N ASP A 15 -6.83 -13.98 -3.17
CA ASP A 15 -5.88 -14.62 -2.25
C ASP A 15 -4.92 -13.59 -1.64
N VAL A 16 -4.52 -13.79 -0.38
CA VAL A 16 -3.63 -12.84 0.33
C VAL A 16 -2.24 -12.81 -0.31
N ASP A 17 -1.71 -13.95 -0.76
CA ASP A 17 -0.40 -14.01 -1.39
C ASP A 17 -0.42 -13.39 -2.78
N ASP A 18 -1.51 -13.55 -3.53
CA ASP A 18 -1.73 -12.84 -4.79
C ASP A 18 -1.79 -11.32 -4.56
N LEU A 19 -2.49 -10.84 -3.52
CA LEU A 19 -2.50 -9.42 -3.16
C LEU A 19 -1.08 -8.91 -2.85
N ILE A 20 -0.35 -9.58 -1.95
CA ILE A 20 1.00 -9.17 -1.55
C ILE A 20 1.91 -9.08 -2.76
N ARG A 21 1.83 -10.05 -3.67
CA ARG A 21 2.62 -10.05 -4.90
C ARG A 21 2.20 -8.93 -5.85
N ALA A 22 0.91 -8.71 -6.04
CA ALA A 22 0.38 -7.67 -6.90
C ALA A 22 0.79 -6.25 -6.46
N ILE A 23 0.66 -5.94 -5.17
CA ILE A 23 1.08 -4.62 -4.64
C ILE A 23 2.60 -4.47 -4.54
N ASN A 24 3.36 -5.55 -4.66
CA ASN A 24 4.81 -5.45 -4.80
C ASN A 24 5.24 -5.07 -6.22
N PHE A 25 4.34 -5.23 -7.20
CA PHE A 25 4.58 -5.11 -8.63
C PHE A 25 5.58 -6.15 -9.19
N PRO A 26 5.41 -6.59 -10.45
CA PRO A 26 6.37 -7.45 -11.11
C PRO A 26 7.78 -6.86 -11.07
N GLU A 27 8.79 -7.67 -10.77
CA GLU A 27 10.18 -7.18 -10.68
C GLU A 27 10.77 -6.80 -12.04
N ASN A 28 10.36 -7.50 -13.09
CA ASN A 28 10.80 -7.26 -14.47
C ASN A 28 9.78 -7.85 -15.46
N ALA A 29 10.06 -7.72 -16.75
CA ALA A 29 9.20 -8.25 -17.82
C ALA A 29 9.06 -9.79 -17.84
N GLU A 30 9.95 -10.51 -17.15
CA GLU A 30 9.98 -11.97 -17.09
C GLU A 30 9.28 -12.52 -15.82
N ASP A 31 8.81 -11.66 -14.90
CA ASP A 31 8.09 -12.08 -13.69
C ASP A 31 6.64 -12.48 -14.01
N GLU A 32 6.48 -13.58 -14.75
CA GLU A 32 5.20 -14.14 -15.18
C GLU A 32 4.24 -14.32 -14.01
N ALA A 33 4.75 -14.80 -12.87
CA ALA A 33 3.94 -15.05 -11.69
C ALA A 33 3.55 -13.75 -10.96
N GLY A 34 4.35 -12.68 -11.06
CA GLY A 34 3.96 -11.33 -10.65
C GLY A 34 2.82 -10.78 -11.50
N PHE A 35 2.92 -10.93 -12.83
CA PHE A 35 1.84 -10.52 -13.75
C PHE A 35 0.55 -11.33 -13.54
N GLU A 36 0.67 -12.62 -13.25
CA GLU A 36 -0.48 -13.48 -13.00
C GLU A 36 -1.20 -13.09 -11.70
N ALA A 37 -0.46 -12.85 -10.61
CA ALA A 37 -1.04 -12.33 -9.37
C ALA A 37 -1.71 -10.97 -9.58
N LEU A 38 -1.12 -10.08 -10.38
CA LEU A 38 -1.73 -8.81 -10.75
C LEU A 38 -3.06 -9.02 -11.49
N ARG A 39 -3.12 -9.90 -12.49
CA ARG A 39 -4.37 -10.20 -13.22
C ARG A 39 -5.46 -10.74 -12.29
N ARG A 40 -5.12 -11.66 -11.38
CA ARG A 40 -6.08 -12.27 -10.44
C ARG A 40 -6.61 -11.28 -9.41
N THR A 41 -5.84 -10.26 -9.06
CA THR A 41 -6.24 -9.26 -8.05
C THR A 41 -7.03 -8.10 -8.64
N LEU A 42 -6.83 -7.77 -9.92
CA LEU A 42 -7.52 -6.67 -10.61
C LEU A 42 -9.04 -6.88 -10.79
N VAL A 43 -9.55 -8.08 -10.52
CA VAL A 43 -11.01 -8.34 -10.48
C VAL A 43 -11.69 -7.65 -9.30
N ASP A 44 -10.97 -7.41 -8.19
CA ASP A 44 -11.47 -6.61 -7.07
C ASP A 44 -11.19 -5.12 -7.32
N ARG A 45 -12.27 -4.35 -7.50
CA ARG A 45 -12.20 -2.91 -7.80
C ARG A 45 -11.42 -2.11 -6.77
N ARG A 46 -11.47 -2.49 -5.48
CA ARG A 46 -10.75 -1.78 -4.41
C ARG A 46 -9.25 -1.96 -4.58
N ILE A 47 -8.82 -3.20 -4.86
CA ILE A 47 -7.41 -3.53 -5.11
C ILE A 47 -6.93 -2.87 -6.41
N ALA A 48 -7.73 -2.92 -7.48
CA ALA A 48 -7.40 -2.23 -8.73
C ALA A 48 -7.18 -0.73 -8.53
N THR A 49 -7.99 -0.09 -7.69
CA THR A 49 -7.84 1.33 -7.37
C THR A 49 -6.58 1.60 -6.55
N LEU A 50 -6.23 0.72 -5.59
CA LEU A 50 -4.96 0.81 -4.86
C LEU A 50 -3.76 0.65 -5.80
N ILE A 51 -3.78 -0.35 -6.68
CA ILE A 51 -2.71 -0.61 -7.65
C ILE A 51 -2.47 0.63 -8.51
N GLN A 52 -3.52 1.23 -9.07
CA GLN A 52 -3.39 2.45 -9.86
C GLN A 52 -2.80 3.60 -9.03
N ALA A 53 -3.34 3.85 -7.84
CA ALA A 53 -2.86 4.93 -6.97
C ALA A 53 -1.39 4.73 -6.55
N ALA A 54 -0.99 3.49 -6.31
CA ALA A 54 0.38 3.13 -6.01
C ALA A 54 1.30 3.35 -7.24
N GLN A 55 0.89 2.94 -8.44
CA GLN A 55 1.65 3.20 -9.67
C GLN A 55 1.85 4.69 -9.92
N ASP A 56 0.80 5.50 -9.75
CA ASP A 56 0.85 6.94 -9.93
C ASP A 56 1.85 7.58 -8.96
N VAL A 57 1.76 7.24 -7.67
CA VAL A 57 2.67 7.75 -6.64
C VAL A 57 4.10 7.28 -6.85
N LEU A 58 4.33 6.00 -7.17
CA LEU A 58 5.67 5.47 -7.42
C LEU A 58 6.31 6.14 -8.63
N THR A 59 5.53 6.39 -9.68
CA THR A 59 5.98 7.12 -10.87
C THR A 59 6.40 8.54 -10.49
N LEU A 60 5.57 9.25 -9.71
CA LEU A 60 5.89 10.61 -9.28
C LEU A 60 7.15 10.63 -8.40
N LEU A 61 7.25 9.76 -7.38
CA LEU A 61 8.43 9.64 -6.52
C LEU A 61 9.71 9.35 -7.33
N SER A 62 9.62 8.53 -8.38
CA SER A 62 10.76 8.22 -9.26
C SER A 62 11.30 9.44 -10.01
N GLN A 63 10.46 10.45 -10.29
CA GLN A 63 10.89 11.69 -10.95
C GLN A 63 11.81 12.54 -10.05
N ASP A 64 11.73 12.35 -8.74
CA ASP A 64 12.64 12.96 -7.76
C ASP A 64 13.81 12.02 -7.40
N GLY A 65 13.95 10.89 -8.09
CA GLY A 65 14.98 9.89 -7.82
C GLY A 65 14.71 9.03 -6.58
N ILE A 66 13.47 8.96 -6.09
CA ILE A 66 13.10 8.15 -4.93
C ILE A 66 12.57 6.80 -5.41
N TYR A 67 13.34 5.73 -5.18
CA TYR A 67 12.97 4.35 -5.50
C TYR A 67 12.76 3.54 -4.22
N MET A 68 11.67 2.77 -4.14
CA MET A 68 11.31 2.03 -2.92
C MET A 68 12.31 0.92 -2.58
N ASP A 69 12.95 0.36 -3.59
CA ASP A 69 13.94 -0.70 -3.44
C ASP A 69 15.25 -0.18 -2.80
N ASP A 70 15.51 1.13 -2.86
CA ASP A 70 16.67 1.77 -2.22
C ASP A 70 16.42 2.12 -0.75
N LEU A 71 15.16 2.11 -0.31
CA LEU A 71 14.81 2.40 1.08
C LEU A 71 15.10 1.18 1.96
N ASN A 72 15.43 1.40 3.23
CA ASN A 72 15.57 0.31 4.20
C ASN A 72 14.81 0.66 5.49
N PRO A 73 13.47 0.47 5.50
CA PRO A 73 12.68 0.77 6.68
C PRO A 73 13.09 -0.12 7.86
N ALA A 74 13.14 0.46 9.06
CA ALA A 74 13.21 -0.33 10.27
C ALA A 74 11.98 -1.27 10.35
N PRO A 75 12.17 -2.58 10.61
CA PRO A 75 11.06 -3.52 10.63
C PRO A 75 10.12 -3.21 11.80
N ALA A 76 8.82 -3.20 11.52
CA ALA A 76 7.78 -3.15 12.53
C ALA A 76 7.22 -4.55 12.79
N ALA A 77 6.88 -4.85 14.04
CA ALA A 77 6.23 -6.11 14.39
C ALA A 77 4.86 -6.22 13.71
N PRO A 78 4.42 -7.41 13.28
CA PRO A 78 3.11 -7.62 12.66
C PRO A 78 1.97 -6.98 13.45
N GLU A 79 2.00 -7.05 14.77
CA GLU A 79 0.99 -6.50 15.67
C GLU A 79 0.82 -4.99 15.50
N VAL A 80 1.88 -4.25 15.16
CA VAL A 80 1.79 -2.80 14.92
C VAL A 80 0.98 -2.51 13.65
N TRP A 81 1.18 -3.31 12.59
CA TRP A 81 0.37 -3.22 11.38
C TRP A 81 -1.09 -3.60 11.64
N ARG A 82 -1.34 -4.62 12.47
CA ARG A 82 -2.70 -5.01 12.86
C ARG A 82 -3.42 -3.89 13.63
N ARG A 83 -2.74 -3.25 14.58
CA ARG A 83 -3.27 -2.08 15.30
C ARG A 83 -3.62 -0.93 14.36
N PHE A 84 -2.72 -0.63 13.42
CA PHE A 84 -2.96 0.40 12.40
C PHE A 84 -4.18 0.06 11.53
N ALA A 85 -4.29 -1.18 11.05
CA ALA A 85 -5.45 -1.68 10.29
C ALA A 85 -6.75 -1.64 11.12
N GLY A 86 -6.65 -1.82 12.44
CA GLY A 86 -7.74 -1.66 13.40
C GLY A 86 -8.13 -0.20 13.68
N GLY A 87 -7.45 0.77 13.05
CA GLY A 87 -7.75 2.21 13.19
C GLY A 87 -6.96 2.93 14.28
N GLU A 88 -6.00 2.27 14.94
CA GLU A 88 -5.12 2.95 15.89
C GLU A 88 -4.18 3.95 15.20
N ARG A 89 -3.86 5.05 15.88
CA ARG A 89 -3.07 6.18 15.36
C ARG A 89 -2.13 6.73 16.44
N GLY A 90 -1.17 7.55 16.03
CA GLY A 90 -0.18 8.18 16.91
C GLY A 90 0.86 7.20 17.44
N THR A 91 1.30 7.39 18.69
CA THR A 91 2.44 6.67 19.29
C THR A 91 2.31 5.14 19.29
N THR A 92 1.10 4.58 19.29
CA THR A 92 0.89 3.12 19.30
C THR A 92 1.30 2.45 17.99
N VAL A 93 1.33 3.21 16.89
CA VAL A 93 1.69 2.76 15.54
C VAL A 93 2.92 3.48 14.98
N ALA A 94 3.60 4.29 15.79
CA ALA A 94 4.75 5.10 15.35
C ALA A 94 5.91 4.28 14.76
N ALA A 95 6.03 3.01 15.14
CA ALA A 95 7.02 2.09 14.56
C ALA A 95 6.81 1.81 13.07
N LEU A 96 5.61 2.06 12.50
CA LEU A 96 5.38 1.99 11.05
C LEU A 96 6.11 3.09 10.29
N GLY A 97 6.49 4.19 10.96
CA GLY A 97 7.32 5.26 10.39
C GLY A 97 8.79 4.87 10.22
N GLY A 98 9.10 3.62 9.86
CA GLY A 98 10.47 3.07 9.85
C GLY A 98 11.42 3.68 8.81
N ILE A 99 10.92 4.50 7.87
CA ILE A 99 11.73 5.21 6.88
C ILE A 99 12.51 6.35 7.54
N SER A 100 13.83 6.24 7.52
CA SER A 100 14.76 7.23 8.09
C SER A 100 15.61 7.96 7.05
N ASP A 101 15.43 7.66 5.76
CA ASP A 101 16.19 8.31 4.69
C ASP A 101 15.82 9.81 4.60
N ARG A 102 16.77 10.67 4.98
CA ARG A 102 16.54 12.11 5.11
C ARG A 102 16.27 12.78 3.76
N SER A 103 16.90 12.31 2.68
CA SER A 103 16.73 12.90 1.36
C SER A 103 15.32 12.63 0.83
N SER A 104 14.87 11.38 0.87
CA SER A 104 13.53 10.97 0.44
C SER A 104 12.43 11.67 1.23
N LEU A 105 12.60 11.81 2.56
CA LEU A 105 11.67 12.54 3.42
C LEU A 105 11.60 14.02 3.04
N ALA A 106 12.74 14.68 2.87
CA ALA A 106 12.80 16.10 2.53
C ALA A 106 12.22 16.40 1.13
N LEU A 107 12.57 15.59 0.13
CA LEU A 107 12.07 15.71 -1.24
C LEU A 107 10.54 15.47 -1.28
N SER A 108 10.07 14.39 -0.66
CA SER A 108 8.64 14.09 -0.58
C SER A 108 7.85 15.19 0.14
N ALA A 109 8.36 15.70 1.28
CA ALA A 109 7.73 16.80 2.01
C ALA A 109 7.72 18.11 1.21
N GLY A 110 8.83 18.43 0.53
CA GLY A 110 8.91 19.57 -0.39
C GLY A 110 7.85 19.47 -1.48
N ARG A 111 7.74 18.30 -2.11
CA ARG A 111 6.77 18.06 -3.19
C ARG A 111 5.32 18.08 -2.71
N MET A 112 5.02 17.50 -1.55
CA MET A 112 3.71 17.64 -0.91
C MET A 112 3.30 19.12 -0.75
N LYS A 113 4.25 20.03 -0.54
CA LYS A 113 3.98 21.47 -0.41
C LYS A 113 3.86 22.18 -1.76
N SER A 114 4.74 21.88 -2.72
CA SER A 114 4.87 22.63 -3.97
C SER A 114 3.99 22.13 -5.11
N ASP A 115 3.58 20.85 -5.10
CA ASP A 115 2.87 20.19 -6.19
C ASP A 115 1.48 19.70 -5.71
N PRO A 116 0.40 20.42 -6.05
CA PRO A 116 -0.97 20.00 -5.70
C PRO A 116 -1.36 18.64 -6.30
N ALA A 117 -0.90 18.31 -7.51
CA ALA A 117 -1.23 17.04 -8.15
C ALA A 117 -0.58 15.87 -7.42
N PHE A 118 0.69 16.02 -7.02
CA PHE A 118 1.36 15.04 -6.16
C PHE A 118 0.67 14.88 -4.80
N ARG A 119 0.28 16.00 -4.17
CA ARG A 119 -0.45 15.98 -2.90
C ARG A 119 -1.76 15.20 -3.03
N ASP A 120 -2.54 15.46 -4.08
CA ASP A 120 -3.82 14.78 -4.31
C ASP A 120 -3.62 13.28 -4.57
N ALA A 121 -2.62 12.91 -5.37
CA ALA A 121 -2.25 11.52 -5.63
C ALA A 121 -1.81 10.78 -4.35
N ALA A 122 -0.93 11.40 -3.55
CA ALA A 122 -0.45 10.84 -2.28
C ALA A 122 -1.60 10.64 -1.28
N LEU A 123 -2.46 11.65 -1.10
CA LEU A 123 -3.60 11.53 -0.19
C LEU A 123 -4.62 10.50 -0.67
N HIS A 124 -4.85 10.41 -1.99
CA HIS A 124 -5.69 9.36 -2.57
C HIS A 124 -5.12 7.97 -2.29
N PHE A 125 -3.84 7.78 -2.58
CA PHE A 125 -3.11 6.54 -2.31
C PHE A 125 -3.19 6.11 -0.84
N LEU A 126 -2.90 7.02 0.11
CA LEU A 126 -2.96 6.71 1.55
C LEU A 126 -4.35 6.20 1.97
N ARG A 127 -5.44 6.80 1.45
CA ARG A 127 -6.81 6.35 1.72
C ARG A 127 -7.11 4.97 1.14
N ARG A 128 -6.64 4.68 -0.08
CA ARG A 128 -6.85 3.36 -0.72
C ARG A 128 -6.03 2.27 -0.03
N PHE A 129 -4.84 2.61 0.44
CA PHE A 129 -3.99 1.69 1.19
C PHE A 129 -4.66 1.26 2.50
N ASP A 130 -5.15 2.22 3.29
CA ASP A 130 -5.86 1.98 4.55
C ASP A 130 -7.12 1.10 4.34
N GLU A 131 -7.90 1.39 3.29
CA GLU A 131 -9.09 0.61 2.92
C GLU A 131 -8.77 -0.85 2.59
N VAL A 132 -7.75 -1.10 1.76
CA VAL A 132 -7.36 -2.47 1.38
C VAL A 132 -6.72 -3.21 2.55
N LEU A 133 -5.82 -2.56 3.30
CA LEU A 133 -5.18 -3.18 4.46
C LEU A 133 -6.21 -3.59 5.50
N SER A 134 -7.14 -2.71 5.87
CA SER A 134 -8.19 -3.00 6.86
C SER A 134 -9.11 -4.16 6.43
N GLY A 135 -9.36 -4.29 5.12
CA GLY A 135 -10.16 -5.39 4.58
C GLY A 135 -9.44 -6.74 4.51
N PHE A 136 -8.12 -6.75 4.40
CA PHE A 136 -7.33 -7.98 4.22
C PHE A 136 -6.60 -8.44 5.47
N GLU A 137 -6.21 -7.52 6.37
CA GLU A 137 -5.47 -7.82 7.60
C GLU A 137 -6.08 -8.97 8.43
N PRO A 138 -7.41 -9.07 8.62
CA PRO A 138 -7.99 -10.15 9.40
C PRO A 138 -7.74 -11.56 8.82
N ARG A 139 -7.34 -11.64 7.55
CA ARG A 139 -7.04 -12.89 6.84
C ARG A 139 -5.53 -13.16 6.72
N MET A 140 -4.68 -12.21 7.12
CA MET A 140 -3.24 -12.35 6.99
C MET A 140 -2.65 -13.10 8.19
N ALA A 141 -1.84 -14.12 7.92
CA ALA A 141 -0.91 -14.67 8.91
C ALA A 141 0.24 -13.68 9.19
N ASP A 142 0.93 -13.82 10.32
CA ASP A 142 2.03 -12.91 10.69
C ASP A 142 3.15 -12.89 9.64
N THR A 143 3.46 -14.05 9.04
CA THR A 143 4.42 -14.15 7.93
C THR A 143 3.98 -13.38 6.68
N GLN A 144 2.66 -13.31 6.41
CA GLN A 144 2.09 -12.53 5.33
C GLN A 144 2.12 -11.04 5.65
N VAL A 145 1.86 -10.63 6.90
CA VAL A 145 2.02 -9.24 7.34
C VAL A 145 3.48 -8.78 7.20
N THR A 146 4.45 -9.62 7.60
CA THR A 146 5.87 -9.32 7.40
C THR A 146 6.22 -9.15 5.92
N ARG A 147 5.72 -10.02 5.03
CA ARG A 147 5.93 -9.87 3.57
C ARG A 147 5.25 -8.62 3.02
N PHE A 148 4.00 -8.36 3.40
CA PHE A 148 3.25 -7.17 3.02
C PHE A 148 4.02 -5.89 3.35
N ALA A 149 4.57 -5.81 4.57
CA ALA A 149 5.34 -4.67 5.05
C ALA A 149 6.59 -4.35 4.22
N THR A 150 7.13 -5.34 3.50
CA THR A 150 8.33 -5.18 2.66
C THR A 150 8.03 -4.78 1.22
N THR A 151 6.77 -4.75 0.82
CA THR A 151 6.39 -4.43 -0.56
C THR A 151 6.70 -2.99 -0.96
N ARG A 152 6.93 -2.73 -2.24
CA ARG A 152 7.11 -1.36 -2.77
C ARG A 152 5.96 -0.45 -2.38
N THR A 153 4.72 -0.94 -2.46
CA THR A 153 3.53 -0.21 -2.03
C THR A 153 3.54 0.12 -0.54
N ALA A 154 3.89 -0.83 0.33
CA ALA A 154 3.98 -0.57 1.78
C ALA A 154 5.09 0.43 2.13
N ARG A 155 6.25 0.36 1.44
CA ARG A 155 7.35 1.33 1.62
C ARG A 155 6.93 2.75 1.21
N ALA A 156 6.21 2.89 0.10
CA ALA A 156 5.65 4.17 -0.34
C ALA A 156 4.65 4.71 0.68
N PHE A 157 3.81 3.83 1.24
CA PHE A 157 2.90 4.18 2.33
C PHE A 157 3.67 4.69 3.55
N MET A 158 4.68 3.97 4.05
CA MET A 158 5.46 4.40 5.21
C MET A 158 6.11 5.78 5.00
N LEU A 159 6.69 6.01 3.82
CA LEU A 159 7.32 7.28 3.47
C LEU A 159 6.29 8.42 3.50
N LEU A 160 5.18 8.27 2.79
CA LEU A 160 4.17 9.33 2.66
C LEU A 160 3.38 9.55 3.95
N ALA A 161 3.02 8.48 4.66
CA ALA A 161 2.33 8.56 5.95
C ALA A 161 3.18 9.29 7.00
N ARG A 162 4.51 9.10 6.97
CA ARG A 162 5.44 9.85 7.81
C ARG A 162 5.51 11.32 7.41
N VAL A 163 5.56 11.63 6.12
CA VAL A 163 5.56 13.01 5.61
C VAL A 163 4.27 13.76 5.94
N THR A 164 3.13 13.08 6.00
CA THR A 164 1.83 13.68 6.34
C THR A 164 1.53 13.73 7.84
N GLY A 165 2.43 13.24 8.70
CA GLY A 165 2.22 13.22 10.15
C GLY A 165 1.21 12.19 10.62
N THR A 166 1.00 11.09 9.88
CA THR A 166 0.04 10.03 10.23
C THR A 166 0.43 9.27 11.51
N PHE A 167 1.72 9.29 11.86
CA PHE A 167 2.30 8.53 12.97
C PHE A 167 2.60 9.39 14.21
N ASP A 168 2.35 10.70 14.14
CA ASP A 168 2.62 11.66 15.22
C ASP A 168 1.45 11.78 16.21
#